data_AF-A0A3D5Q3U3-F1
#
_entry.id   AF-A0A3D5Q3U3-F1
#
_cell.length_a   1.000
_cell.length_b   1.000
_cell.length_c   1.000
_cell.angle_alpha   90.00
_cell.angle_beta   90.00
_cell.angle_gamma   90.00
#
_symmetry.space_group_name_H-M   'P 1'
#
loop_
_entity.id
_entity.type
_entity.pdbx_description
1 polymer ?
#
loop_
_entity_poly.entity_id
_entity_poly.type
_entity_poly.pdbx_seq_one_letter_code
_entity_poly.pdbx_strand_id
1 'polypeptide(L)'
;MSDIIDRPNGADQHPARAREPISTSSEWTFELIRRYDEEIARCAKEFGLETYPNQIEVISAEQMMDAYSSVGMPVGYHHWSFGKQFMQTSKGYKRGQMGLAYEIVINSNPCIAYLMEENTLPMQALVIAHACYGHNSFFKNNYLFRTW
;
A
#
# COMPACT_ATOMS: atom_id res chain seq x y z
N MET A 1 9.56 -19.85 -24.75
CA MET A 1 9.44 -18.46 -24.27
C MET A 1 9.27 -18.55 -22.77
N SER A 2 10.26 -18.07 -22.04
CA SER A 2 10.46 -18.20 -20.59
C SER A 2 9.19 -17.96 -19.79
N ASP A 3 8.87 -18.87 -18.87
CA ASP A 3 7.88 -18.65 -17.82
C ASP A 3 8.26 -17.39 -17.04
N ILE A 4 7.46 -16.35 -17.21
CA ILE A 4 7.71 -15.05 -16.60
C ILE A 4 7.27 -15.17 -15.13
N ILE A 5 8.26 -15.25 -14.25
CA ILE A 5 8.22 -15.42 -12.79
C ILE A 5 8.38 -16.89 -12.37
N ASP A 6 9.63 -17.26 -12.08
CA ASP A 6 10.01 -18.53 -11.44
C ASP A 6 9.38 -18.56 -10.05
N ARG A 7 8.27 -19.28 -9.93
CA ARG A 7 7.48 -19.40 -8.70
C ARG A 7 8.16 -20.43 -7.79
N PRO A 8 8.72 -20.03 -6.64
CA PRO A 8 9.62 -20.87 -5.86
C PRO A 8 8.96 -22.13 -5.26
N ASN A 9 7.62 -22.20 -5.25
CA ASN A 9 6.84 -23.30 -4.66
C ASN A 9 5.83 -23.95 -5.64
N GLY A 10 5.96 -23.70 -6.95
CA GLY A 10 5.02 -24.21 -7.96
C GLY A 10 5.39 -25.60 -8.49
N ALA A 11 4.92 -26.66 -7.84
CA ALA A 11 4.74 -27.94 -8.53
C ALA A 11 3.42 -27.89 -9.31
N ASP A 12 3.39 -27.34 -10.52
CA ASP A 12 2.20 -27.47 -11.36
C ASP A 12 2.55 -27.75 -12.83
N GLN A 13 2.33 -29.02 -13.22
CA GLN A 13 2.45 -29.56 -14.56
C GLN A 13 1.13 -29.45 -15.34
N HIS A 14 0.35 -28.37 -15.15
CA HIS A 14 -0.91 -28.16 -15.88
C HIS A 14 -0.77 -27.13 -17.01
N PRO A 15 -1.36 -27.39 -18.19
CA PRO A 15 -1.36 -26.44 -19.29
C PRO A 15 -2.05 -25.15 -18.86
N ALA A 16 -1.42 -24.00 -19.17
CA ALA A 16 -1.89 -22.68 -18.82
C ALA A 16 -3.31 -22.43 -19.38
N ARG A 17 -4.33 -22.63 -18.53
CA ARG A 17 -5.69 -22.14 -18.80
C ARG A 17 -5.63 -20.62 -18.94
N ALA A 18 -6.35 -20.04 -19.91
CA ALA A 18 -6.46 -18.59 -20.04
C ALA A 18 -6.96 -18.02 -18.71
N ARG A 19 -6.10 -17.29 -17.99
CA ARG A 19 -6.42 -16.71 -16.69
C ARG A 19 -7.26 -15.46 -16.93
N GLU A 20 -8.49 -15.47 -16.44
CA GLU A 20 -9.33 -14.26 -16.43
C GLU A 20 -8.75 -13.24 -15.43
N PRO A 21 -8.60 -11.96 -15.83
CA PRO A 21 -8.09 -10.94 -14.92
C PRO A 21 -9.10 -10.65 -13.81
N ILE A 22 -8.61 -10.28 -12.62
CA ILE A 22 -9.45 -9.93 -11.46
C ILE A 22 -10.33 -8.71 -11.77
N SER A 23 -9.81 -7.75 -12.54
CA SER A 23 -10.49 -6.53 -12.96
C SER A 23 -9.96 -6.03 -14.30
N THR A 24 -10.77 -5.24 -15.01
CA THR A 24 -10.43 -4.65 -16.33
C THR A 24 -10.49 -3.12 -16.34
N SER A 25 -10.92 -2.49 -15.24
CA SER A 25 -11.03 -1.04 -15.07
C SER A 25 -9.95 -0.51 -14.10
N SER A 26 -9.69 0.80 -14.17
CA SER A 26 -8.87 1.55 -13.21
C SER A 26 -9.58 1.91 -11.92
N GLU A 27 -10.91 1.80 -11.89
CA GLU A 27 -11.72 2.15 -10.72
C GLU A 27 -11.62 1.08 -9.64
N TRP A 28 -11.48 1.50 -8.38
CA TRP A 28 -11.43 0.58 -7.24
C TRP A 28 -12.75 0.56 -6.47
N THR A 29 -12.99 -0.53 -5.76
CA THR A 29 -14.04 -0.68 -4.76
C THR A 29 -13.46 -1.41 -3.56
N PHE A 30 -14.09 -1.29 -2.38
CA PHE A 30 -13.66 -2.07 -1.21
C PHE A 30 -13.64 -3.57 -1.46
N GLU A 31 -14.54 -4.06 -2.31
CA GLU A 31 -14.59 -5.47 -2.74
C GLU A 31 -13.35 -5.84 -3.56
N LEU A 32 -12.99 -5.01 -4.53
CA LEU A 32 -11.80 -5.23 -5.34
C LEU A 32 -10.53 -5.14 -4.50
N ILE A 33 -10.41 -4.15 -3.62
CA ILE A 33 -9.28 -4.03 -2.69
C ILE A 33 -9.11 -5.31 -1.87
N ARG A 34 -10.20 -5.83 -1.28
CA ARG A 34 -10.16 -7.09 -0.51
C ARG A 34 -9.73 -8.26 -1.37
N ARG A 35 -10.28 -8.38 -2.59
CA ARG A 35 -9.93 -9.46 -3.52
C ARG A 35 -8.46 -9.41 -3.94
N TYR A 36 -7.92 -8.21 -4.19
CA TYR A 36 -6.50 -8.03 -4.48
C TYR A 36 -5.64 -8.36 -3.26
N ASP A 37 -6.02 -7.92 -2.06
CA ASP A 37 -5.34 -8.28 -0.82
C ASP A 37 -5.25 -9.81 -0.64
N GLU A 38 -6.35 -10.54 -0.83
CA GLU A 38 -6.37 -12.00 -0.74
C GLU A 38 -5.43 -12.69 -1.74
N GLU A 39 -5.44 -12.28 -3.01
CA GLU A 39 -4.60 -12.88 -4.05
C GLU A 39 -3.11 -12.50 -3.89
N ILE A 40 -2.84 -11.29 -3.42
CA ILE A 40 -1.48 -10.86 -3.06
C ILE A 40 -1.01 -11.64 -1.83
N ALA A 41 -1.86 -11.89 -0.82
CA ALA A 41 -1.54 -12.71 0.34
C ALA A 41 -1.14 -14.13 -0.06
N ARG A 42 -1.85 -14.71 -1.03
CA ARG A 42 -1.53 -16.04 -1.58
C ARG A 42 -0.16 -16.03 -2.24
N CYS A 43 0.11 -15.04 -3.09
CA CYS A 43 1.43 -14.87 -3.71
C CYS A 43 2.52 -14.68 -2.65
N ALA A 44 2.31 -13.80 -1.66
CA ALA A 44 3.26 -13.52 -0.60
C ALA A 44 3.63 -14.79 0.19
N LYS A 45 2.64 -15.65 0.49
CA LYS A 45 2.87 -16.97 1.11
C LYS A 45 3.66 -17.91 0.21
N GLU A 46 3.38 -17.93 -1.09
CA GLU A 46 4.12 -18.71 -2.08
C GLU A 46 5.61 -18.33 -2.11
N PHE A 47 5.92 -17.05 -1.95
CA PHE A 47 7.28 -16.51 -1.84
C PHE A 47 7.88 -16.56 -0.43
N GLY A 48 7.17 -17.12 0.56
CA GLY A 48 7.68 -17.29 1.93
C GLY A 48 7.77 -16.00 2.75
N LEU A 49 6.99 -14.95 2.40
CA LEU A 49 6.94 -13.73 3.19
C LEU A 49 6.20 -13.96 4.51
N GLU A 50 6.83 -13.64 5.63
CA GLU A 50 6.19 -13.65 6.95
C GLU A 50 5.80 -12.23 7.36
N THR A 51 4.51 -11.96 7.57
CA THR A 51 3.99 -10.62 7.90
C THR A 51 3.28 -10.59 9.26
N TYR A 52 3.13 -9.41 9.85
CA TYR A 52 2.10 -9.15 10.88
C TYR A 52 0.72 -9.07 10.21
N PRO A 53 -0.39 -9.24 10.96
CA PRO A 53 -1.73 -8.99 10.43
C PRO A 53 -1.82 -7.59 9.81
N ASN A 54 -2.36 -7.48 8.61
CA ASN A 54 -2.56 -6.21 7.91
C ASN A 54 -3.88 -5.58 8.32
N GLN A 55 -3.86 -4.28 8.59
CA GLN A 55 -5.03 -3.42 8.72
C GLN A 55 -4.97 -2.37 7.62
N ILE A 56 -5.82 -2.53 6.61
CA ILE A 56 -5.88 -1.64 5.43
C ILE A 56 -7.00 -0.63 5.63
N GLU A 57 -6.66 0.65 5.54
CA GLU A 57 -7.60 1.76 5.65
C GLU A 57 -7.48 2.68 4.45
N VAL A 58 -8.60 3.01 3.81
CA VAL A 58 -8.60 3.99 2.71
C VAL A 58 -8.89 5.37 3.29
N ILE A 59 -8.06 6.36 2.98
CA ILE A 59 -8.14 7.71 3.51
C ILE A 59 -8.13 8.75 2.40
N SER A 60 -8.77 9.89 2.65
CA SER A 60 -8.73 11.05 1.77
C SER A 60 -7.40 11.81 1.88
N ALA A 61 -7.11 12.68 0.91
CA ALA A 61 -5.95 13.57 1.00
C ALA A 61 -5.93 14.45 2.26
N GLU A 62 -7.10 14.85 2.78
CA GLU A 62 -7.21 15.62 4.02
C GLU A 62 -6.79 14.78 5.23
N GLN A 63 -7.31 13.55 5.33
CA GLN A 63 -6.96 12.61 6.39
C GLN A 63 -5.48 12.21 6.34
N MET A 64 -4.88 12.11 5.14
CA MET A 64 -3.44 11.86 4.99
C MET A 64 -2.61 13.00 5.58
N MET A 65 -2.98 14.25 5.33
CA MET A 65 -2.27 15.39 5.90
C MET A 65 -2.40 15.43 7.43
N ASP A 66 -3.59 15.14 7.95
CA ASP A 66 -3.83 15.04 9.38
C ASP A 66 -2.97 13.93 10.01
N ALA A 67 -2.91 12.76 9.37
CA ALA A 67 -2.05 11.65 9.79
C ALA A 67 -0.55 12.04 9.78
N TYR A 68 -0.07 12.72 8.72
CA TYR A 68 1.31 13.21 8.67
C TYR A 68 1.64 14.21 9.78
N SER A 69 0.69 15.10 10.10
CA SER A 69 0.88 16.07 11.18
C SER A 69 0.87 15.43 12.56
N SER A 70 0.13 14.33 12.74
CA SER A 70 -0.09 13.66 14.03
C SER A 70 0.95 12.58 14.36
N VAL A 71 1.44 11.85 13.36
CA VAL A 71 2.40 10.73 13.53
C VAL A 71 3.86 11.23 13.59
N GLY A 72 4.09 12.53 13.40
CA GLY A 72 5.39 13.16 13.60
C GLY A 72 6.32 12.97 12.41
N MET A 73 6.29 13.92 11.48
CA MET A 73 7.44 14.17 10.61
C MET A 73 8.71 14.36 11.48
N PRO A 74 9.89 13.87 11.04
CA PRO A 74 11.14 14.22 11.70
C PRO A 74 11.35 15.73 11.56
N VAL A 75 11.02 16.46 12.61
CA VAL A 75 11.26 17.89 12.85
C VAL A 75 10.87 18.81 11.68
N GLY A 76 9.65 19.36 11.75
CA GLY A 76 9.51 20.80 11.49
C GLY A 76 8.35 21.28 10.62
N TYR A 77 7.11 21.25 11.11
CA TYR A 77 6.06 22.18 10.64
C TYR A 77 5.05 22.49 11.76
N HIS A 78 5.43 23.37 12.70
CA HIS A 78 4.65 23.64 13.92
C HIS A 78 3.73 24.89 13.89
N HIS A 79 3.40 25.51 12.74
CA HIS A 79 2.66 26.79 12.76
C HIS A 79 1.45 26.90 11.83
N TRP A 80 0.31 27.32 12.41
CA TRP A 80 -0.98 27.55 11.76
C TRP A 80 -0.95 28.57 10.59
N SER A 81 0.16 29.32 10.46
CA SER A 81 0.47 30.20 9.33
C SER A 81 0.44 29.47 7.98
N PHE A 82 0.66 28.15 7.95
CA PHE A 82 0.67 27.34 6.74
C PHE A 82 -0.73 26.99 6.19
N GLY A 83 -1.82 27.28 6.92
CA GLY A 83 -3.20 27.10 6.42
C GLY A 83 -3.52 27.90 5.14
N LYS A 84 -2.80 29.00 4.89
CA LYS A 84 -2.95 29.81 3.67
C LYS A 84 -2.17 29.24 2.48
N GLN A 85 -1.02 28.61 2.73
CA GLN A 85 -0.25 27.86 1.74
C GLN A 85 -0.92 26.51 1.43
N PHE A 86 -1.61 25.92 2.42
CA PHE A 86 -2.47 24.74 2.34
C PHE A 86 -3.65 24.88 1.37
N MET A 87 -4.26 26.06 1.22
CA MET A 87 -5.26 26.27 0.16
C MET A 87 -4.64 26.31 -1.25
N GLN A 88 -3.38 26.72 -1.38
CA GLN A 88 -2.66 26.72 -2.66
C GLN A 88 -2.16 25.31 -3.02
N THR A 89 -1.51 24.64 -2.06
CA THR A 89 -1.63 23.23 -1.67
C THR A 89 -2.74 22.42 -2.36
N SER A 90 -3.89 22.41 -1.69
CA SER A 90 -5.17 21.78 -2.05
C SER A 90 -5.63 22.10 -3.48
N LYS A 91 -5.42 23.34 -3.96
CA LYS A 91 -5.75 23.73 -5.35
C LYS A 91 -4.77 23.17 -6.39
N GLY A 92 -3.52 22.92 -6.05
CA GLY A 92 -2.56 22.17 -6.87
C GLY A 92 -2.85 20.67 -6.89
N TYR A 93 -3.34 20.11 -5.78
CA TYR A 93 -3.76 18.70 -5.65
C TYR A 93 -4.95 18.34 -6.53
N LYS A 94 -6.03 19.15 -6.51
CA LYS A 94 -7.17 18.99 -7.45
C LYS A 94 -6.77 19.09 -8.93
N ARG A 95 -5.54 19.56 -9.20
CA ARG A 95 -5.02 19.85 -10.53
C ARG A 95 -3.81 18.99 -10.90
N GLY A 96 -3.58 17.88 -10.19
CA GLY A 96 -2.67 16.81 -10.60
C GLY A 96 -1.19 17.01 -10.23
N GLN A 97 -0.85 17.85 -9.25
CA GLN A 97 0.52 17.90 -8.75
C GLN A 97 0.83 16.67 -7.87
N MET A 98 1.57 15.72 -8.45
CA MET A 98 2.13 14.56 -7.76
C MET A 98 3.21 15.01 -6.77
N GLY A 99 2.91 14.95 -5.48
CA GLY A 99 3.84 15.31 -4.41
C GLY A 99 3.48 14.78 -3.02
N LEU A 100 2.54 13.84 -2.93
CA LEU A 100 2.21 13.11 -1.71
C LEU A 100 2.42 11.61 -1.91
N ALA A 101 2.68 10.91 -0.81
CA ALA A 101 2.87 9.47 -0.80
C ALA A 101 1.60 8.75 -1.28
N TYR A 102 1.76 7.59 -1.95
CA TYR A 102 0.62 6.76 -2.33
C TYR A 102 0.03 6.00 -1.14
N GLU A 103 0.79 5.95 -0.04
CA GLU A 103 0.47 5.27 1.20
C GLU A 103 1.14 5.92 2.43
N ILE A 104 0.60 5.62 3.62
CA ILE A 104 1.32 5.72 4.89
C ILE A 104 1.33 4.33 5.51
N VAL A 105 2.49 3.90 6.03
CA VAL A 105 2.62 2.60 6.69
C VAL A 105 3.11 2.80 8.11
N ILE A 106 2.32 2.31 9.07
CA ILE A 106 2.72 2.19 10.47
C ILE A 106 3.08 0.72 10.71
N ASN A 107 4.37 0.46 10.87
CA ASN A 107 4.91 -0.89 11.07
C ASN A 107 4.74 -1.33 12.53
N SER A 108 3.48 -1.54 12.93
CA SER A 108 3.05 -2.08 14.22
C SER A 108 2.54 -3.53 14.09
N ASN A 109 2.01 -4.09 15.18
CA ASN A 109 1.28 -5.35 15.16
C ASN A 109 -0.14 -5.11 15.72
N PRO A 110 -1.18 -4.96 14.86
CA PRO A 110 -1.18 -5.15 13.41
C PRO A 110 -0.42 -4.05 12.63
N CYS A 111 0.03 -4.37 11.42
CA CYS A 111 0.63 -3.40 10.50
C CYS A 111 -0.48 -2.59 9.85
N ILE A 112 -0.48 -1.27 10.02
CA ILE A 112 -1.52 -0.39 9.52
C ILE A 112 -1.04 0.25 8.22
N ALA A 113 -1.78 0.05 7.14
CA ALA A 113 -1.50 0.62 5.82
C ALA A 113 -2.66 1.51 5.39
N TYR A 114 -2.37 2.80 5.28
CA TYR A 114 -3.29 3.80 4.77
C TYR A 114 -3.11 3.95 3.26
N LEU A 115 -4.16 3.66 2.50
CA LEU A 115 -4.23 3.78 1.04
C LEU A 115 -4.93 5.09 0.68
N MET A 116 -4.39 5.81 -0.30
CA MET A 116 -5.05 7.03 -0.79
C MET A 116 -6.27 6.72 -1.63
N GLU A 117 -7.38 7.42 -1.39
CA GLU A 117 -8.61 7.25 -2.17
C GLU A 117 -8.43 7.62 -3.64
N GLU A 118 -7.52 8.54 -3.95
CA GLU A 118 -7.23 9.01 -5.30
C GLU A 118 -6.34 8.03 -6.11
N ASN A 119 -5.85 6.96 -5.48
CA ASN A 119 -5.10 5.93 -6.19
C ASN A 119 -6.01 5.18 -7.17
N THR A 120 -5.50 4.91 -8.37
CA THR A 120 -6.14 3.96 -9.28
C THR A 120 -6.07 2.54 -8.71
N LEU A 121 -6.94 1.64 -9.15
CA LEU A 121 -6.93 0.24 -8.71
C LEU A 121 -5.56 -0.45 -8.89
N PRO A 122 -4.82 -0.28 -10.01
CA PRO A 122 -3.46 -0.80 -10.12
C PRO A 122 -2.50 -0.22 -9.07
N MET A 123 -2.66 1.06 -8.72
CA MET A 123 -1.86 1.68 -7.66
C MET A 123 -2.23 1.12 -6.29
N GLN A 124 -3.52 0.91 -5.99
CA GLN A 124 -3.95 0.23 -4.76
C GLN A 124 -3.32 -1.17 -4.67
N ALA A 125 -3.37 -1.95 -5.75
CA ALA A 125 -2.77 -3.28 -5.79
C ALA A 125 -1.24 -3.24 -5.57
N LEU A 126 -0.55 -2.26 -6.19
CA LEU A 126 0.88 -2.06 -6.00
C LEU A 126 1.22 -1.71 -4.55
N VAL A 127 0.49 -0.77 -3.96
CA VAL A 127 0.67 -0.36 -2.55
C VAL A 127 0.41 -1.54 -1.62
N ILE A 128 -0.63 -2.35 -1.85
CA ILE A 128 -0.90 -3.54 -1.03
C ILE A 128 0.29 -4.50 -1.11
N ALA A 129 0.75 -4.86 -2.32
CA ALA A 129 1.89 -5.74 -2.48
C ALA A 129 3.18 -5.17 -1.84
N HIS A 130 3.44 -3.88 -2.06
CA HIS A 130 4.64 -3.20 -1.60
C HIS A 130 4.65 -3.00 -0.08
N ALA A 131 3.64 -2.33 0.47
CA ALA A 131 3.57 -1.94 1.86
C ALA A 131 3.05 -3.07 2.76
N CYS A 132 1.89 -3.65 2.44
CA CYS A 132 1.23 -4.61 3.32
C CYS A 132 1.96 -5.95 3.39
N TYR A 133 2.73 -6.30 2.34
CA TYR A 133 3.47 -7.57 2.29
C TYR A 133 4.98 -7.38 2.23
N GLY A 134 5.48 -6.49 1.37
CA GLY A 134 6.93 -6.22 1.25
C GLY A 134 7.52 -5.57 2.50
N HIS A 135 7.09 -4.34 2.82
CA HIS A 135 7.55 -3.62 4.01
C HIS A 135 7.24 -4.41 5.28
N ASN A 136 5.99 -4.85 5.47
CA ASN A 136 5.59 -5.61 6.65
C ASN A 136 6.51 -6.83 6.90
N SER A 137 6.80 -7.63 5.86
CA SER A 137 7.71 -8.76 5.99
C SER A 137 9.13 -8.35 6.34
N PHE A 138 9.64 -7.28 5.73
CA PHE A 138 10.93 -6.72 6.08
C PHE A 138 10.99 -6.27 7.54
N PHE A 139 10.02 -5.49 8.01
CA PHE A 139 9.99 -4.96 9.39
C PHE A 139 9.83 -6.06 10.43
N LYS A 140 9.00 -7.08 10.17
CA LYS A 140 8.82 -8.22 11.08
C LYS A 140 10.10 -9.03 11.27
N ASN A 141 10.85 -9.25 10.19
CA ASN A 141 12.01 -10.15 10.19
C ASN A 141 13.34 -9.45 10.44
N ASN A 142 13.38 -8.12 10.35
CA ASN A 142 14.60 -7.38 10.58
C ASN A 142 14.88 -7.23 12.08
N TYR A 143 15.96 -7.88 12.52
CA TYR A 143 16.44 -7.95 13.90
C TYR A 143 16.57 -6.58 14.58
N LEU A 144 16.92 -5.53 13.82
CA LEU A 144 17.06 -4.18 14.35
C LEU A 144 15.73 -3.61 14.87
N PHE A 145 14.57 -4.12 14.42
CA PHE A 145 13.25 -3.72 14.92
C PHE A 145 12.72 -4.61 16.06
N ARG A 146 13.38 -5.76 16.34
CA ARG A 146 12.96 -6.64 17.44
C ARG A 146 13.51 -6.22 18.81
N THR A 147 14.47 -5.29 18.83
CA THR A 147 15.25 -4.93 20.03
C THR A 147 14.87 -3.55 20.60
N TRP A 148 13.77 -2.94 20.13
CA TRP A 148 13.22 -1.68 20.64
C TRP A 148 11.86 -1.89 21.30
#